data_AF-A0A531MLN1-F1
#
_entry.id   AF-A0A531MLN1-F1
#
_cell.length_a   1.000
_cell.length_b   1.000
_cell.length_c   1.000
_cell.angle_alpha   90.00
_cell.angle_beta   90.00
_cell.angle_gamma   90.00
#
_symmetry.space_group_name_H-M   'P 1'
#
loop_
_entity.id
_entity.type
_entity.pdbx_description
1 polymer ?
#
loop_
_entity_poly.entity_id
_entity_poly.type
_entity_poly.pdbx_seq_one_letter_code
_entity_poly.pdbx_strand_id
1 'polypeptide(L)' 'MGDSSYLSAADLAALGFFLLAWVLHTLASDGKLVSRMSLTTAMNAQREAWMRTMAER' A
#
# COMPACT_ATOMS: atom_id res chain seq x y z
N MET A 1 -31.18 -1.27 -35.07
CA MET A 1 -30.25 -0.30 -34.45
C MET A 1 -30.59 -0.20 -32.98
N GLY A 2 -29.71 -0.65 -32.08
CA GLY A 2 -29.90 -0.47 -30.63
C GLY A 2 -29.06 -1.34 -29.71
N ASP A 3 -28.46 -2.44 -30.18
CA ASP A 3 -27.80 -3.42 -29.30
C ASP A 3 -26.30 -3.13 -29.07
N SER A 4 -25.94 -1.86 -28.84
CA SER A 4 -24.53 -1.43 -28.72
C SER A 4 -24.16 -0.90 -27.33
N SER A 5 -24.89 -1.30 -26.29
CA SER A 5 -24.54 -1.01 -24.90
C SER A 5 -23.79 -2.18 -24.27
N TYR A 6 -22.68 -2.60 -24.88
CA TYR A 6 -21.84 -3.73 -24.46
C TYR A 6 -21.19 -3.57 -23.06
N LEU A 7 -21.47 -2.46 -22.38
CA LEU A 7 -21.17 -2.23 -20.98
C LEU A 7 -22.51 -1.94 -20.28
N SER A 8 -23.16 -2.99 -19.81
CA SER A 8 -24.34 -2.83 -18.96
C SER A 8 -23.91 -2.13 -17.67
N ALA A 9 -24.77 -1.30 -17.08
CA ALA A 9 -24.51 -0.71 -15.76
C ALA A 9 -24.18 -1.77 -14.70
N ALA A 10 -24.68 -3.00 -14.89
CA ALA A 10 -24.33 -4.17 -14.09
C ALA A 10 -22.85 -4.58 -14.22
N ASP A 11 -22.28 -4.53 -15.42
CA ASP A 11 -20.86 -4.86 -15.65
C ASP A 11 -19.96 -3.83 -14.99
N LEU A 12 -20.33 -2.55 -15.07
CA LEU A 12 -19.62 -1.47 -14.39
C LEU A 12 -19.68 -1.63 -12.86
N ALA A 13 -20.84 -2.01 -12.32
CA ALA A 13 -21.03 -2.26 -10.90
C ALA A 13 -20.23 -3.48 -10.43
N ALA A 14 -20.22 -4.56 -11.20
CA ALA A 14 -19.44 -5.76 -10.90
C ALA A 14 -17.93 -5.46 -10.91
N LEU A 15 -17.46 -4.68 -11.88
CA LEU A 15 -16.05 -4.28 -11.98
C LEU A 15 -15.65 -3.35 -10.84
N GLY A 16 -16.52 -2.40 -10.46
CA GLY A 16 -16.32 -1.54 -9.30
C GLY A 16 -16.26 -2.35 -7.99
N PHE A 17 -17.16 -3.32 -7.80
CA PHE A 17 -17.15 -4.19 -6.63
C PHE A 17 -15.88 -5.04 -6.56
N PHE A 18 -15.47 -5.63 -7.69
CA PHE A 18 -14.23 -6.39 -7.79
C PHE A 18 -13.01 -5.55 -7.39
N LEU A 19 -12.90 -4.32 -7.91
CA LEU A 19 -11.79 -3.43 -7.58
C LEU A 19 -11.78 -3.03 -6.10
N LEU A 20 -12.94 -2.76 -5.50
CA LEU A 20 -13.04 -2.45 -4.07
C LEU A 20 -12.60 -3.64 -3.20
N ALA A 21 -13.11 -4.83 -3.49
CA ALA A 21 -12.72 -6.05 -2.79
C ALA A 21 -11.22 -6.34 -2.98
N TRP A 22 -10.70 -6.14 -4.18
CA TRP A 22 -9.28 -6.29 -4.50
C TRP A 22 -8.40 -5.30 -3.73
N VAL A 23 -8.76 -4.02 -3.68
CA VAL A 23 -8.01 -3.01 -2.91
C VAL A 23 -8.05 -3.34 -1.43
N LEU A 24 -9.20 -3.72 -0.88
CA LEU A 24 -9.33 -4.09 0.53
C LEU A 24 -8.51 -5.34 0.85
N HIS A 25 -8.54 -6.35 -0.02
CA HIS A 25 -7.73 -7.55 0.07
C HIS A 25 -6.24 -7.22 -0.01
N THR A 26 -5.82 -6.41 -0.99
CA THR A 26 -4.43 -5.98 -1.14
C THR A 26 -3.99 -5.21 0.09
N LEU A 27 -4.80 -4.32 0.66
CA LEU A 27 -4.46 -3.61 1.90
C LEU A 27 -4.29 -4.57 3.09
N ALA A 28 -5.19 -5.55 3.20
CA ALA A 28 -5.14 -6.57 4.23
C ALA A 28 -3.97 -7.54 4.04
N SER A 29 -3.61 -7.87 2.81
CA SER A 29 -2.58 -8.87 2.44
C SER A 29 -1.18 -8.28 2.30
N ASP A 30 -1.03 -7.09 1.71
CA ASP A 30 0.26 -6.38 1.65
C ASP A 30 0.73 -5.97 3.04
N GLY A 31 -0.16 -5.93 4.04
CA GLY A 31 0.19 -5.44 5.35
C GLY A 31 0.87 -4.08 5.22
N LYS A 32 0.30 -3.15 4.44
CA LYS A 32 0.83 -1.77 4.27
C LYS A 32 0.71 -0.92 5.55
N LEU A 33 0.26 -1.53 6.64
CA LEU A 33 0.50 -1.07 8.02
C LEU A 33 1.86 -1.51 8.57
N VAL A 34 2.59 -2.32 7.83
CA VAL A 34 4.01 -2.56 7.99
C VAL A 34 4.70 -1.78 6.88
N SER A 35 4.67 -0.47 7.08
CA SER A 35 5.92 0.29 7.15
C SER A 35 6.92 -0.54 7.96
N ARG A 36 7.50 -1.58 7.34
CA ARG A 36 8.74 -2.20 7.79
C ARG A 36 9.75 -1.09 7.54
N MET A 37 9.79 -0.09 8.42
CA MET A 37 11.07 0.38 8.88
C MET A 37 11.74 -0.92 9.33
N SER A 38 12.53 -1.50 8.42
CA SER A 38 13.22 -2.75 8.68
C SER A 38 13.88 -2.56 10.04
N LEU A 39 13.95 -3.61 10.86
CA LEU A 39 14.70 -3.53 12.11
C LEU A 39 16.10 -2.93 11.84
N THR A 40 16.65 -3.19 10.65
CA THR A 40 17.83 -2.53 10.09
C THR A 40 17.70 -1.01 9.92
N THR A 41 16.60 -0.47 9.38
CA THR A 41 16.37 0.98 9.24
C THR A 41 16.23 1.67 10.60
N ALA A 42 15.53 1.05 11.56
CA ALA A 42 15.42 1.59 12.92
C ALA A 42 16.78 1.57 13.64
N MET A 43 17.55 0.48 13.49
CA MET A 43 18.91 0.38 14.02
C MET A 43 19.87 1.36 13.33
N ASN A 44 19.73 1.59 12.02
CA ASN A 44 20.56 2.56 11.31
C ASN A 44 20.28 3.99 11.77
N ALA A 45 19.01 4.34 12.00
CA ALA A 45 18.65 5.65 12.55
C ALA A 45 19.27 5.86 13.95
N GLN A 46 19.25 4.83 14.79
CA GLN A 46 19.90 4.88 16.11
C GLN A 46 21.43 5.00 15.99
N ARG A 47 22.04 4.29 15.04
CA ARG A 47 23.49 4.36 14.80
C ARG A 47 23.90 5.73 14.28
N GLU A 48 23.11 6.33 13.39
CA GLU A 48 23.36 7.67 12.86
C GLU A 48 23.28 8.73 13.95
N ALA A 49 22.27 8.64 14.83
CA ALA A 49 22.16 9.51 16.00
C ALA A 49 23.38 9.38 16.93
N TRP A 50 23.83 8.15 17.20
CA TRP A 50 25.04 7.90 17.99
C TRP A 50 26.30 8.47 17.34
N MET A 51 26.47 8.28 16.04
CA MET A 51 27.63 8.81 15.30
C MET A 51 27.64 10.34 15.29
N ARG A 52 26.47 10.99 15.17
CA ARG A 52 26.37 12.45 15.26
C ARG A 52 26.80 12.95 16.64
N THR A 53 26.37 12.30 17.72
CA THR A 53 26.79 12.66 19.09
C THR A 53 28.27 12.42 19.37
N MET A 54 28.90 11.45 18.70
CA MET A 54 30.35 11.22 18.77
C MET A 54 31.15 12.25 17.95
N ALA A 55 30.59 12.76 16.85
CA ALA A 55 31.27 13.75 16.01
C ALA A 55 31.27 15.16 16.62
N GLU A 56 30.36 15.44 17.55
CA GLU A 56 30.28 16.72 18.28
C GLU A 56 31.14 16.74 19.56
N ARG A 57 31.70 15.60 19.99
CA ARG A 57 32.63 15.48 21.12
C ARG A 57 34.07 15.34 20.65
#